data_AF-L2GMF1-F1
#
_entry.id   AF-L2GMF1-F1
#
_cell.length_a   1.000
_cell.length_b   1.000
_cell.length_c   1.000
_cell.angle_alpha   90.00
_cell.angle_beta   90.00
_cell.angle_gamma   90.00
#
_symmetry.space_group_name_H-M   'P 1'
#
loop_
_entity.id
_entity.type
_entity.pdbx_description
1 polymer ?
#
loop_
_entity_poly.entity_id
_entity_poly.type
_entity_poly.pdbx_seq_one_letter_code
_entity_poly.pdbx_strand_id
1 'polypeptide(L)'
;MESSSILKSISTLENFNEIAIVFSKSFKNQIKSIYEDLTMRFPTKDVYLVPSNDILCSAKCDKYEAYVLVGIECPIHTFENAVQFKVELKPEVKDKIKSYDGKVALDSIYTNDGLVNKSDEFCESEAHGADTPILVVTENQMVFDYYSYKYENIEKSSEDLKSRTRVSYLMKENASGGKLENKRMVGVVFTSRAFEDIATSLVKTINQFSRAYKIFLKDVSYERLISIDNIDCIVLVDCPFFQCSFDLHIPILTPFSVNCYMTEKWSDQYNRNSFECSETKELAIQSHAGEIMETRWFKGAVFRTEEEDMNIYKGRKGIATEYDDEGKI
;
A
#
# COMPACT_ATOMS: atom_id res chain seq x y z
N MET A 1 32.09 -14.70 10.15
CA MET A 1 31.21 -15.36 11.13
C MET A 1 30.83 -14.29 12.15
N GLU A 2 29.75 -13.55 11.90
CA GLU A 2 29.24 -12.49 12.77
C GLU A 2 27.89 -12.94 13.35
N SER A 3 27.93 -13.95 14.22
CA SER A 3 26.73 -14.53 14.85
C SER A 3 26.44 -13.95 16.25
N SER A 4 26.98 -12.78 16.61
CA SER A 4 27.10 -12.39 18.03
C SER A 4 26.01 -11.46 18.59
N SER A 5 25.15 -10.84 17.77
CA SER A 5 24.19 -9.83 18.27
C SER A 5 22.87 -10.41 18.79
N ILE A 6 22.34 -11.48 18.19
CA ILE A 6 21.05 -12.09 18.60
C ILE A 6 21.17 -12.78 19.96
N LEU A 7 22.31 -13.43 20.21
CA LEU A 7 22.51 -14.38 21.31
C LEU A 7 22.33 -13.78 22.72
N LYS A 8 22.56 -12.47 22.87
CA LYS A 8 22.44 -11.78 24.17
C LYS A 8 21.00 -11.54 24.61
N SER A 9 20.06 -11.46 23.67
CA SER A 9 18.65 -11.12 23.96
C SER A 9 17.70 -12.33 23.90
N ILE A 10 18.20 -13.49 23.46
CA ILE A 10 17.40 -14.72 23.30
C ILE A 10 16.84 -15.27 24.62
N SER A 11 17.41 -14.95 25.79
CA SER A 11 16.87 -15.39 27.08
C SER A 11 15.45 -14.88 27.35
N THR A 12 15.06 -13.76 26.75
CA THR A 12 13.69 -13.23 26.83
C THR A 12 12.66 -14.18 26.20
N LEU A 13 13.10 -15.09 25.33
CA LEU A 13 12.24 -16.05 24.66
C LEU A 13 11.92 -17.27 25.53
N GLU A 14 12.56 -17.44 26.70
CA GLU A 14 12.47 -18.63 27.56
C GLU A 14 11.04 -19.01 27.97
N ASN A 15 10.15 -18.04 28.11
CA ASN A 15 8.79 -18.25 28.60
C ASN A 15 7.75 -18.60 27.52
N PHE A 16 8.12 -18.60 26.24
CA PHE A 16 7.20 -18.86 25.13
C PHE A 16 7.40 -20.26 24.56
N ASN A 17 6.34 -20.94 24.16
CA ASN A 17 6.39 -22.28 23.54
C ASN A 17 6.43 -22.21 22.02
N GLU A 18 5.82 -21.17 21.45
CA GLU A 18 5.75 -20.94 20.01
C GLU A 18 6.59 -19.71 19.60
N ILE A 19 7.58 -19.93 18.73
CA ILE A 19 8.50 -18.88 18.28
C ILE A 19 8.52 -18.82 16.75
N ALA A 20 8.24 -17.66 16.19
CA ALA A 20 8.37 -17.42 14.75
C ALA A 20 9.66 -16.65 14.43
N ILE A 21 10.51 -17.24 13.58
CA ILE A 21 11.61 -16.54 12.95
C ILE A 21 11.06 -15.86 11.68
N VAL A 22 10.82 -14.56 11.77
CA VAL A 22 10.31 -13.77 10.64
C VAL A 22 11.48 -13.11 9.94
N PHE A 23 11.65 -13.38 8.64
CA PHE A 23 12.87 -12.95 7.95
C PHE A 23 12.63 -12.37 6.56
N SER A 24 13.41 -11.34 6.23
CA SER A 24 13.48 -10.80 4.88
C SER A 24 14.36 -11.67 4.00
N LYS A 25 14.04 -11.78 2.71
CA LYS A 25 14.80 -12.61 1.75
C LYS A 25 16.28 -12.22 1.69
N SER A 26 16.61 -10.95 1.93
CA SER A 26 17.98 -10.43 1.97
C SER A 26 18.85 -11.07 3.06
N PHE A 27 18.22 -11.66 4.09
CA PHE A 27 18.90 -12.30 5.22
C PHE A 27 18.78 -13.84 5.21
N LYS A 28 18.43 -14.43 4.06
CA LYS A 28 18.22 -15.89 3.94
C LYS A 28 19.44 -16.71 4.39
N ASN A 29 20.65 -16.19 4.19
CA ASN A 29 21.90 -16.88 4.51
C ASN A 29 22.12 -17.02 6.04
N GLN A 30 21.54 -16.12 6.83
CA GLN A 30 21.66 -16.11 8.29
C GLN A 30 20.63 -17.03 8.97
N ILE A 31 19.54 -17.39 8.29
CA ILE A 31 18.39 -18.10 8.89
C ILE A 31 18.75 -19.49 9.38
N LYS A 32 19.57 -20.23 8.62
CA LYS A 32 19.93 -21.59 8.99
C LYS A 32 20.63 -21.62 10.36
N SER A 33 21.65 -20.78 10.55
CA SER A 33 22.38 -20.73 11.82
C SER A 33 21.47 -20.27 12.97
N ILE A 34 20.60 -19.29 12.74
CA ILE A 34 19.69 -18.77 13.78
C ILE A 34 18.70 -19.87 14.21
N TYR A 35 18.17 -20.62 13.24
CA TYR A 35 17.25 -21.72 13.51
C TYR A 35 17.93 -22.87 14.27
N GLU A 36 19.12 -23.28 13.82
CA GLU A 36 19.92 -24.33 14.50
C GLU A 36 20.24 -23.91 15.95
N ASP A 37 20.66 -22.66 16.17
CA ASP A 37 20.95 -22.14 17.51
C ASP A 37 19.72 -22.13 18.43
N LEU A 38 18.56 -21.69 17.92
CA LEU A 38 17.32 -21.65 18.70
C LEU A 38 16.81 -23.04 19.06
N THR A 39 16.84 -23.97 18.11
CA THR A 39 16.39 -25.35 18.34
C THR A 39 17.34 -26.14 19.25
N MET A 40 18.65 -25.86 19.20
CA MET A 40 19.61 -26.41 20.15
C MET A 40 19.40 -25.87 21.57
N ARG A 41 19.11 -24.58 21.72
CA ARG A 41 18.94 -23.92 23.03
C ARG A 41 17.57 -24.19 23.65
N PHE A 42 16.54 -24.36 22.82
CA PHE A 42 15.17 -24.61 23.24
C PHE A 42 14.58 -25.85 22.53
N PRO A 43 15.03 -27.06 22.87
CA PRO A 43 14.69 -28.28 22.14
C PRO A 43 13.20 -28.68 22.23
N THR A 44 12.45 -28.10 23.18
CA THR A 44 11.05 -28.42 23.42
C THR A 44 10.08 -27.39 22.83
N LYS A 45 10.59 -26.38 22.10
CA LYS A 45 9.77 -25.29 21.55
C LYS A 45 9.46 -25.50 20.09
N ASP A 46 8.28 -25.07 19.68
CA ASP A 46 7.90 -25.04 18.28
C ASP A 46 8.48 -23.80 17.61
N VAL A 47 9.43 -24.01 16.70
CA VAL A 47 10.13 -22.94 15.97
C VAL A 47 9.70 -22.94 14.50
N TYR A 48 9.09 -21.84 14.08
CA TYR A 48 8.56 -21.66 12.73
C TYR A 48 9.44 -20.71 11.91
N LEU A 49 9.58 -21.00 10.61
CA LEU A 49 10.25 -20.12 9.66
C LEU A 49 9.20 -19.38 8.84
N VAL A 50 9.14 -18.06 8.97
CA VAL A 50 8.16 -17.21 8.31
C VAL A 50 8.87 -16.25 7.36
N PRO A 51 8.92 -16.54 6.04
CA PRO A 51 9.51 -15.62 5.08
C PRO A 51 8.62 -14.38 4.92
N SER A 52 9.26 -13.22 4.89
CA SER A 52 8.72 -11.95 4.40
C SER A 52 9.50 -11.50 3.17
N ASN A 53 8.93 -10.62 2.35
CA ASN A 53 9.61 -10.10 1.17
C ASN A 53 10.82 -9.23 1.57
N ASP A 54 10.57 -7.98 1.97
CA ASP A 54 11.63 -7.01 2.27
C ASP A 54 11.56 -6.44 3.68
N ILE A 55 10.33 -6.23 4.18
CA ILE A 55 10.04 -5.56 5.45
C ILE A 55 9.18 -6.49 6.31
N LEU A 56 9.49 -6.57 7.60
CA LEU A 56 8.76 -7.36 8.57
C LEU A 56 7.63 -6.50 9.14
N CYS A 57 6.38 -6.91 8.99
CA CYS A 57 5.23 -6.13 9.43
C CYS A 57 4.27 -7.02 10.20
N SER A 58 4.03 -6.70 11.47
CA SER A 58 3.17 -7.52 12.33
C SER A 58 1.72 -7.57 11.82
N ALA A 59 1.24 -6.50 11.19
CA ALA A 59 -0.09 -6.47 10.57
C ALA A 59 -0.28 -7.45 9.40
N LYS A 60 0.82 -7.96 8.83
CA LYS A 60 0.83 -8.97 7.74
C LYS A 60 1.29 -10.36 8.20
N CYS A 61 1.78 -10.48 9.42
CA CYS A 61 2.22 -11.76 9.98
C CYS A 61 1.05 -12.48 10.67
N ASP A 62 1.11 -13.81 10.75
CA ASP A 62 0.23 -14.53 11.67
C ASP A 62 0.65 -14.28 13.12
N LYS A 63 -0.25 -14.54 14.06
CA LYS A 63 0.03 -14.37 15.49
C LYS A 63 0.75 -15.61 16.03
N TYR A 64 1.90 -15.37 16.65
CA TYR A 64 2.72 -16.29 17.41
C TYR A 64 2.99 -15.70 18.80
N GLU A 65 3.43 -16.50 19.77
CA GLU A 65 3.69 -16.03 21.14
C GLU A 65 4.93 -15.11 21.23
N ALA A 66 5.97 -15.40 20.45
CA ALA A 66 7.18 -14.58 20.34
C ALA A 66 7.83 -14.64 18.96
N TYR A 67 8.66 -13.64 18.68
CA TYR A 67 9.26 -13.45 17.35
C TYR A 67 10.76 -13.25 17.41
N VAL A 68 11.47 -13.81 16.43
CA VAL A 68 12.85 -13.46 16.11
C VAL A 68 12.85 -12.78 14.75
N LEU A 69 13.14 -11.49 14.74
CA LEU A 69 13.04 -10.64 13.57
C LEU A 69 14.40 -10.55 12.87
N VAL A 70 14.49 -11.06 11.64
CA VAL A 70 15.72 -11.07 10.84
C VAL A 70 15.51 -10.24 9.58
N GLY A 71 15.61 -8.91 9.74
CA GLY A 71 15.35 -7.94 8.68
C GLY A 71 14.76 -6.64 9.24
N ILE A 72 14.42 -5.70 8.35
CA ILE A 72 13.90 -4.39 8.76
C ILE A 72 12.44 -4.53 9.17
N GLU A 73 12.15 -4.24 10.43
CA GLU A 73 10.80 -4.10 10.97
C GLU A 73 10.12 -2.82 10.48
N CYS A 74 8.81 -2.92 10.22
CA CYS A 74 7.96 -1.83 9.80
C CYS A 74 7.84 -0.76 10.88
N PRO A 75 8.04 0.54 10.55
CA PRO A 75 7.96 1.63 11.53
C PRO A 75 6.56 1.86 12.12
N ILE A 76 5.52 1.34 11.47
CA ILE A 76 4.11 1.59 11.83
C ILE A 76 3.53 0.42 12.63
N HIS A 77 3.98 -0.79 12.36
CA HIS A 77 3.42 -2.00 12.95
C HIS A 77 4.54 -2.86 13.49
N THR A 78 4.73 -2.77 14.81
CA THR A 78 5.76 -3.48 15.55
C THR A 78 5.27 -4.84 16.05
N PHE A 79 6.19 -5.76 16.30
CA PHE A 79 5.91 -7.05 16.90
C PHE A 79 6.03 -6.99 18.42
N GLU A 80 5.04 -7.53 19.12
CA GLU A 80 5.12 -7.77 20.55
C GLU A 80 6.01 -8.99 20.83
N ASN A 81 6.72 -9.01 21.97
CA ASN A 81 7.60 -10.13 22.38
C ASN A 81 8.65 -10.49 21.32
N ALA A 82 9.28 -9.49 20.71
CA ALA A 82 10.22 -9.67 19.62
C ALA A 82 11.67 -9.48 20.03
N VAL A 83 12.56 -10.32 19.47
CA VAL A 83 14.01 -10.14 19.50
C VAL A 83 14.48 -9.80 18.08
N GLN A 84 15.09 -8.63 17.93
CA GLN A 84 15.54 -8.12 16.64
C GLN A 84 17.01 -8.50 16.38
N PHE A 85 17.30 -9.02 15.18
CA PHE A 85 18.67 -9.13 14.67
C PHE A 85 19.23 -7.75 14.39
N LYS A 86 20.41 -7.48 14.95
CA LYS A 86 21.08 -6.18 14.84
C LYS A 86 22.40 -6.29 14.09
N VAL A 87 22.69 -5.28 13.27
CA VAL A 87 23.90 -5.11 12.47
C VAL A 87 24.59 -3.81 12.91
N GLU A 88 25.91 -3.83 12.93
CA GLU A 88 26.69 -2.62 13.22
C GLU A 88 26.74 -1.67 12.03
N LEU A 89 26.65 -0.37 12.30
CA LEU A 89 26.82 0.67 11.29
C LEU A 89 28.26 0.75 10.80
N LYS A 90 28.45 1.00 9.50
CA LYS A 90 29.76 1.32 8.92
C LYS A 90 30.33 2.60 9.56
N PRO A 91 31.66 2.71 9.78
CA PRO A 91 32.27 3.89 10.41
C PRO A 91 31.90 5.22 9.73
N GLU A 92 31.90 5.25 8.40
CA GLU A 92 31.55 6.44 7.60
C GLU A 92 30.12 6.95 7.91
N VAL A 93 29.18 6.02 8.11
CA VAL A 93 27.79 6.34 8.46
C VAL A 93 27.71 6.82 9.91
N LYS A 94 28.46 6.19 10.84
CA LYS A 94 28.56 6.64 12.23
C LYS A 94 29.08 8.08 12.31
N ASP A 95 30.07 8.44 11.50
CA ASP A 95 30.64 9.79 11.47
C ASP A 95 29.65 10.80 10.90
N LYS A 96 28.95 10.45 9.81
CA LYS A 96 27.87 11.28 9.24
C LYS A 96 26.78 11.57 10.26
N ILE A 97 26.33 10.54 11.01
CA ILE A 97 25.34 10.69 12.09
C ILE A 97 25.82 11.66 13.17
N LYS A 98 27.07 11.53 13.64
CA LYS A 98 27.63 12.40 14.70
C LYS A 98 27.76 13.86 14.27
N SER A 99 28.05 14.11 13.00
CA SER A 99 28.16 15.47 12.45
C SER A 99 26.82 16.07 12.00
N TYR A 100 25.73 15.29 12.00
CA TYR A 100 24.45 15.73 11.46
C TYR A 100 23.72 16.69 12.40
N ASP A 101 23.44 17.90 11.93
CA ASP A 101 22.65 18.89 12.67
C ASP A 101 21.16 18.76 12.32
N GLY A 102 20.53 17.72 12.86
CA GLY A 102 19.13 17.41 12.58
C GLY A 102 18.65 16.16 13.32
N LYS A 103 17.51 15.62 12.89
CA LYS A 103 16.99 14.34 13.38
C LYS A 103 17.59 13.19 12.58
N VAL A 104 17.71 12.03 13.21
CA VAL A 104 18.21 10.81 12.55
C VAL A 104 17.15 9.73 12.66
N ALA A 105 16.64 9.28 11.53
CA ALA A 105 15.75 8.13 11.43
C ALA A 105 16.59 6.91 11.08
N LEU A 106 16.81 6.03 12.05
CA LEU A 106 17.58 4.80 11.90
C LEU A 106 16.63 3.64 11.63
N ASP A 107 16.89 2.84 10.61
CA ASP A 107 16.12 1.61 10.44
C ASP A 107 16.38 0.61 11.59
N SER A 108 15.45 -0.32 11.77
CA SER A 108 15.41 -1.21 12.93
C SER A 108 16.49 -2.29 12.93
N ILE A 109 17.25 -2.47 11.84
CA ILE A 109 18.34 -3.47 11.83
C ILE A 109 19.61 -2.94 12.47
N TYR A 110 19.81 -1.64 12.59
CA TYR A 110 21.06 -1.12 13.15
C TYR A 110 21.05 -1.08 14.68
N THR A 111 22.22 -1.35 15.28
CA THR A 111 22.44 -1.15 16.72
C THR A 111 22.50 0.35 17.04
N ASN A 112 21.72 0.78 18.03
CA ASN A 112 21.81 2.15 18.56
C ASN A 112 22.90 2.20 19.65
N ASP A 113 24.17 2.34 19.25
CA ASP A 113 25.34 2.39 20.16
C ASP A 113 25.42 3.71 20.98
N GLY A 114 24.29 4.29 21.38
CA GLY A 114 24.23 5.64 21.96
C GLY A 114 24.60 6.75 20.98
N LEU A 115 24.65 6.43 19.68
CA LEU A 115 24.93 7.40 18.60
C LEU A 115 23.78 8.39 18.41
N VAL A 116 22.57 8.00 18.82
CA VAL A 116 21.39 8.84 18.67
C VAL A 116 20.90 9.27 20.06
N ASN A 117 21.51 10.32 20.60
CA ASN A 117 21.05 10.96 21.85
C ASN A 117 19.75 11.79 21.66
N LYS A 118 19.20 11.81 20.44
CA LYS A 118 17.98 12.53 20.05
C LYS A 118 17.02 11.66 19.22
N SER A 119 17.11 10.33 19.32
CA SER A 119 16.17 9.43 18.63
C SER A 119 14.92 9.30 19.49
N ASP A 120 13.85 9.95 19.08
CA ASP A 120 12.58 9.22 19.15
C ASP A 120 12.81 8.00 18.24
N GLU A 121 12.91 6.81 18.84
CA GLU A 121 12.73 5.56 18.11
C GLU A 121 11.43 5.72 17.31
N PHE A 122 11.56 5.83 15.98
CA PHE A 122 10.45 6.09 15.06
C PHE A 122 9.55 7.27 15.49
N CYS A 123 9.96 8.53 15.20
CA CYS A 123 9.16 9.75 15.43
C CYS A 123 7.68 9.62 14.97
N GLU A 124 6.78 9.26 15.90
CA GLU A 124 5.33 9.44 15.77
C GLU A 124 4.86 10.81 16.29
N SER A 125 5.75 11.65 16.82
CA SER A 125 5.35 12.98 17.29
C SER A 125 5.06 13.91 16.11
N GLU A 126 3.78 14.04 15.75
CA GLU A 126 3.23 15.04 14.82
C GLU A 126 3.45 16.50 15.28
N ALA A 127 4.05 16.71 16.44
CA ALA A 127 4.15 18.00 17.12
C ALA A 127 5.45 18.80 16.89
N HIS A 128 6.32 18.37 15.97
CA HIS A 128 7.62 19.04 15.76
C HIS A 128 7.73 19.63 14.35
N GLY A 129 8.05 20.92 14.31
CA GLY A 129 7.92 21.80 13.14
C GLY A 129 8.49 21.23 11.85
N ALA A 130 7.78 21.52 10.75
CA ALA A 130 8.03 21.07 9.38
C ALA A 130 9.46 21.30 8.87
N ASP A 131 10.27 22.12 9.56
CA ASP A 131 11.55 22.61 9.07
C ASP A 131 12.78 21.80 9.55
N THR A 132 12.67 20.91 10.53
CA THR A 132 13.88 20.22 11.04
C THR A 132 14.36 19.16 10.02
N PRO A 133 15.62 19.23 9.54
CA PRO A 133 16.13 18.27 8.57
C PRO A 133 16.31 16.89 9.22
N ILE A 134 16.01 15.83 8.46
CA ILE A 134 16.03 14.44 8.91
C ILE A 134 16.96 13.63 8.01
N LEU A 135 17.98 13.02 8.61
CA LEU A 135 18.83 12.03 7.97
C LEU A 135 18.20 10.64 8.13
N VAL A 136 17.82 10.02 7.02
CA VAL A 136 17.33 8.64 6.99
C VAL A 136 18.51 7.70 6.77
N VAL A 137 18.77 6.86 7.77
CA VAL A 137 19.86 5.89 7.78
C VAL A 137 19.30 4.51 7.46
N THR A 138 19.42 4.16 6.18
CA THR A 138 18.98 2.87 5.65
C THR A 138 19.66 2.57 4.32
N GLU A 139 19.75 1.29 3.97
CA GLU A 139 20.08 0.84 2.61
C GLU A 139 18.82 0.42 1.82
N ASN A 140 17.63 0.48 2.43
CA ASN A 140 16.38 0.04 1.83
C ASN A 140 15.57 1.20 1.24
N GLN A 141 15.29 1.14 -0.07
CA GLN A 141 14.53 2.19 -0.78
C GLN A 141 13.11 2.38 -0.22
N MET A 142 12.44 1.33 0.23
CA MET A 142 11.06 1.44 0.75
C MET A 142 11.02 2.23 2.06
N VAL A 143 12.02 2.03 2.93
CA VAL A 143 12.20 2.83 4.15
C VAL A 143 12.39 4.29 3.77
N PHE A 144 13.33 4.59 2.87
CA PHE A 144 13.60 5.95 2.43
C PHE A 144 12.38 6.63 1.80
N ASP A 145 11.69 5.94 0.89
CA ASP A 145 10.50 6.44 0.21
C ASP A 145 9.42 6.85 1.23
N TYR A 146 9.14 6.03 2.24
CA TYR A 146 8.16 6.34 3.28
C TYR A 146 8.47 7.67 3.99
N TYR A 147 9.71 7.85 4.46
CA TYR A 147 10.12 9.09 5.12
C TYR A 147 10.10 10.29 4.16
N SER A 148 10.54 10.10 2.90
CA SER A 148 10.52 11.15 1.86
C SER A 148 9.11 11.64 1.52
N TYR A 149 8.08 10.82 1.77
CA TYR A 149 6.69 11.18 1.54
C TYR A 149 6.06 11.85 2.75
N LYS A 150 6.49 11.45 3.95
CA LYS A 150 5.97 11.97 5.22
C LYS A 150 6.59 13.33 5.59
N TYR A 151 7.84 13.59 5.22
CA TYR A 151 8.59 14.78 5.63
C TYR A 151 9.21 15.52 4.43
N GLU A 152 9.48 16.83 4.58
CA GLU A 152 9.99 17.67 3.48
C GLU A 152 11.51 17.71 3.39
N ASN A 153 12.19 17.93 4.53
CA ASN A 153 13.64 18.10 4.59
C ASN A 153 14.33 16.77 4.90
N ILE A 154 14.34 15.85 3.92
CA ILE A 154 14.94 14.51 4.06
C ILE A 154 16.30 14.42 3.37
N GLU A 155 17.28 13.87 4.07
CA GLU A 155 18.58 13.49 3.55
C GLU A 155 18.79 11.98 3.60
N LYS A 156 19.46 11.43 2.58
CA LYS A 156 19.81 10.01 2.49
C LYS A 156 21.18 9.74 3.11
N SER A 157 21.32 8.64 3.86
CA SER A 157 22.64 8.19 4.35
C SER A 157 23.51 7.61 3.24
N SER A 158 22.90 6.97 2.24
CA SER A 158 23.58 6.27 1.13
C SER A 158 23.27 6.94 -0.21
N GLU A 159 24.27 7.02 -1.09
CA GLU A 159 24.10 7.55 -2.45
C GLU A 159 23.29 6.63 -3.37
N ASP A 160 23.28 5.32 -3.09
CA ASP A 160 22.57 4.32 -3.89
C ASP A 160 21.04 4.47 -3.85
N LEU A 161 20.53 5.19 -2.84
CA LEU A 161 19.11 5.49 -2.71
C LEU A 161 18.68 6.54 -3.74
N LYS A 162 17.59 6.25 -4.46
CA LYS A 162 16.97 7.18 -5.40
C LYS A 162 16.25 8.27 -4.61
N SER A 163 16.60 9.53 -4.89
CA SER A 163 15.91 10.67 -4.31
C SER A 163 14.46 10.72 -4.80
N ARG A 164 13.52 10.90 -3.87
CA ARG A 164 12.11 11.19 -4.16
C ARG A 164 11.69 12.41 -3.35
N THR A 165 10.79 13.21 -3.90
CA THR A 165 10.25 14.37 -3.19
C THR A 165 8.80 14.12 -2.80
N ARG A 166 8.41 14.58 -1.60
CA ARG A 166 7.02 14.60 -1.14
C ARG A 166 6.07 15.18 -2.19
N VAL A 167 6.45 16.32 -2.78
CA VAL A 167 5.65 17.00 -3.81
C VAL A 167 5.38 16.09 -5.01
N SER A 168 6.41 15.40 -5.52
CA SER A 168 6.23 14.49 -6.67
C SER A 168 5.26 13.35 -6.37
N TYR A 169 5.30 12.82 -5.15
CA TYR A 169 4.38 11.78 -4.70
C TYR A 169 2.95 12.31 -4.58
N LEU A 170 2.76 13.44 -3.90
CA LEU A 170 1.43 14.03 -3.73
C LEU A 170 0.81 14.42 -5.07
N MET A 171 1.59 14.99 -6.00
CA MET A 171 1.14 15.27 -7.37
C MET A 171 0.69 13.99 -8.09
N LYS A 172 1.47 12.91 -7.99
CA LYS A 172 1.12 11.62 -8.56
C LYS A 172 -0.20 11.09 -7.99
N GLU A 173 -0.38 11.12 -6.68
CA GLU A 173 -1.59 10.58 -6.03
C GLU A 173 -2.84 11.42 -6.37
N ASN A 174 -2.74 12.75 -6.30
CA ASN A 174 -3.84 13.64 -6.70
C ASN A 174 -4.25 13.42 -8.17
N ALA A 175 -3.27 13.28 -9.07
CA ALA A 175 -3.55 12.98 -10.48
C ALA A 175 -4.09 11.56 -10.70
N SER A 176 -3.67 10.60 -9.88
CA SER A 176 -4.06 9.19 -10.03
C SER A 176 -5.53 8.96 -9.70
N GLY A 177 -6.12 9.75 -8.79
CA GLY A 177 -7.54 9.67 -8.46
C GLY A 177 -8.47 9.77 -9.68
N GLY A 178 -8.12 10.59 -10.67
CA GLY A 178 -8.88 10.72 -11.93
C GLY A 178 -8.99 9.42 -12.75
N LYS A 179 -8.13 8.42 -12.50
CA LYS A 179 -8.22 7.10 -13.14
C LYS A 179 -9.46 6.29 -12.70
N LEU A 180 -10.17 6.74 -11.66
CA LEU A 180 -11.43 6.17 -11.24
C LEU A 180 -12.60 6.60 -12.15
N GLU A 181 -12.44 7.70 -12.88
CA GLU A 181 -13.46 8.23 -13.78
C GLU A 181 -13.81 7.19 -14.86
N ASN A 182 -15.11 7.01 -15.10
CA ASN A 182 -15.65 6.08 -16.10
C ASN A 182 -15.32 4.59 -15.87
N LYS A 183 -14.80 4.20 -14.71
CA LYS A 183 -14.58 2.79 -14.35
C LYS A 183 -15.90 2.14 -13.95
N ARG A 184 -16.20 0.96 -14.51
CA ARG A 184 -17.47 0.27 -14.28
C ARG A 184 -17.40 -0.66 -13.08
N MET A 185 -16.26 -1.34 -12.91
CA MET A 185 -16.04 -2.29 -11.82
C MET A 185 -14.71 -2.01 -11.11
N VAL A 186 -14.79 -1.86 -9.78
CA VAL A 186 -13.67 -1.47 -8.91
C VAL A 186 -13.47 -2.53 -7.83
N GLY A 187 -12.23 -2.98 -7.67
CA GLY A 187 -11.84 -3.90 -6.60
C GLY A 187 -11.22 -3.13 -5.44
N VAL A 188 -11.86 -3.12 -4.27
CA VAL A 188 -11.27 -2.59 -3.04
C VAL A 188 -10.58 -3.74 -2.31
N VAL A 189 -9.26 -3.84 -2.51
CA VAL A 189 -8.42 -4.90 -1.94
C VAL A 189 -7.83 -4.43 -0.63
N PHE A 190 -7.96 -5.22 0.43
CA PHE A 190 -7.34 -4.91 1.74
C PHE A 190 -6.53 -6.09 2.28
N THR A 191 -5.39 -5.78 2.90
CA THR A 191 -4.37 -6.79 3.27
C THR A 191 -4.41 -7.24 4.72
N SER A 192 -5.06 -6.46 5.58
CA SER A 192 -5.18 -6.75 7.00
C SER A 192 -6.56 -6.41 7.51
N ARG A 193 -7.07 -7.18 8.48
CA ARG A 193 -8.37 -6.94 9.11
C ARG A 193 -8.45 -5.56 9.77
N ALA A 194 -7.31 -5.00 10.19
CA ALA A 194 -7.22 -3.64 10.70
C ALA A 194 -7.70 -2.56 9.71
N PHE A 195 -7.71 -2.87 8.40
CA PHE A 195 -8.12 -1.94 7.34
C PHE A 195 -9.53 -2.19 6.81
N GLU A 196 -10.28 -3.11 7.42
CA GLU A 196 -11.60 -3.51 6.92
C GLU A 196 -12.63 -2.37 6.95
N ASP A 197 -12.57 -1.50 7.95
CA ASP A 197 -13.50 -0.36 8.08
C ASP A 197 -13.28 0.67 6.98
N ILE A 198 -12.01 0.96 6.67
CA ILE A 198 -11.62 1.84 5.56
C ILE A 198 -12.07 1.25 4.23
N ALA A 199 -11.81 -0.05 4.01
CA ALA A 199 -12.25 -0.75 2.81
C ALA A 199 -13.78 -0.75 2.66
N THR A 200 -14.51 -0.94 3.76
CA THR A 200 -15.98 -0.91 3.77
C THR A 200 -16.52 0.47 3.43
N SER A 201 -15.90 1.53 3.98
CA SER A 201 -16.24 2.92 3.68
C SER A 201 -15.99 3.26 2.22
N LEU A 202 -14.84 2.86 1.67
CA LEU A 202 -14.53 3.02 0.24
C LEU A 202 -15.55 2.33 -0.66
N VAL A 203 -15.89 1.08 -0.38
CA VAL A 203 -16.89 0.34 -1.16
C VAL A 203 -18.25 1.04 -1.12
N LYS A 204 -18.68 1.52 0.05
CA LYS A 204 -19.94 2.25 0.20
C LYS A 204 -19.96 3.53 -0.66
N THR A 205 -18.90 4.32 -0.62
CA THR A 205 -18.80 5.57 -1.39
C THR A 205 -18.70 5.30 -2.89
N ILE A 206 -17.84 4.36 -3.32
CA ILE A 206 -17.65 4.06 -4.75
C ILE A 206 -18.92 3.47 -5.37
N ASN A 207 -19.70 2.69 -4.61
CA ASN A 207 -20.97 2.10 -5.07
C ASN A 207 -22.06 3.12 -5.45
N GLN A 208 -21.87 4.40 -5.15
CA GLN A 208 -22.82 5.45 -5.54
C GLN A 208 -22.73 5.81 -7.02
N PHE A 209 -21.60 5.54 -7.69
CA PHE A 209 -21.38 5.90 -9.09
C PHE A 209 -20.71 4.78 -9.92
N SER A 210 -20.16 3.75 -9.28
CA SER A 210 -19.56 2.57 -9.93
C SER A 210 -19.96 1.29 -9.19
N ARG A 211 -19.57 0.09 -9.67
CA ARG A 211 -19.71 -1.16 -8.90
C ARG A 211 -18.42 -1.45 -8.18
N ALA A 212 -18.44 -1.55 -6.85
CA ALA A 212 -17.27 -1.84 -6.03
C ALA A 212 -17.43 -3.14 -5.24
N TYR A 213 -16.38 -3.96 -5.25
CA TYR A 213 -16.31 -5.20 -4.48
C TYR A 213 -15.22 -5.12 -3.41
N LYS A 214 -15.55 -5.56 -2.20
CA LYS A 214 -14.58 -5.69 -1.10
C LYS A 214 -13.86 -7.04 -1.22
N ILE A 215 -12.53 -7.03 -1.26
CA ILE A 215 -11.71 -8.25 -1.46
C ILE A 215 -10.63 -8.31 -0.38
N PHE A 216 -10.62 -9.37 0.41
CA PHE A 216 -9.56 -9.62 1.39
C PHE A 216 -8.42 -10.42 0.75
N LEU A 217 -7.21 -9.85 0.74
CA LEU A 217 -6.04 -10.48 0.16
C LEU A 217 -4.82 -10.22 1.05
N LYS A 218 -4.51 -11.17 1.96
CA LYS A 218 -3.42 -11.02 2.95
C LYS A 218 -2.05 -10.73 2.32
N ASP A 219 -1.76 -11.40 1.21
CA ASP A 219 -0.51 -11.21 0.46
C ASP A 219 -0.82 -10.78 -0.98
N VAL A 220 -0.27 -9.62 -1.35
CA VAL A 220 -0.52 -8.93 -2.61
C VAL A 220 0.65 -9.18 -3.54
N SER A 221 0.40 -9.92 -4.60
CA SER A 221 1.36 -10.15 -5.68
C SER A 221 0.76 -9.73 -7.01
N TYR A 222 1.63 -9.54 -8.00
CA TYR A 222 1.22 -9.31 -9.38
C TYR A 222 0.21 -10.37 -9.84
N GLU A 223 0.53 -11.65 -9.65
CA GLU A 223 -0.26 -12.81 -10.09
C GLU A 223 -1.65 -12.81 -9.46
N ARG A 224 -1.73 -12.49 -8.16
CA ARG A 224 -3.00 -12.45 -7.44
C ARG A 224 -3.87 -11.28 -7.90
N LEU A 225 -3.28 -10.11 -8.12
CA LEU A 225 -4.04 -8.94 -8.59
C LEU A 225 -4.55 -9.11 -10.02
N ILE A 226 -3.76 -9.69 -10.93
CA ILE A 226 -4.21 -9.93 -12.32
C ILE A 226 -5.27 -11.02 -12.42
N SER A 227 -5.33 -11.94 -11.45
CA SER A 227 -6.33 -13.02 -11.43
C SER A 227 -7.73 -12.54 -11.05
N ILE A 228 -7.87 -11.29 -10.62
CA ILE A 228 -9.17 -10.74 -10.26
C ILE A 228 -9.87 -10.28 -11.55
N ASP A 229 -10.66 -11.19 -12.11
CA ASP A 229 -11.35 -10.96 -13.38
C ASP A 229 -12.37 -9.83 -13.32
N ASN A 230 -12.52 -9.16 -14.46
CA ASN A 230 -13.50 -8.11 -14.72
C ASN A 230 -13.36 -6.86 -13.84
N ILE A 231 -12.18 -6.55 -13.33
CA ILE A 231 -11.92 -5.31 -12.59
C ILE A 231 -11.21 -4.28 -13.47
N ASP A 232 -11.76 -3.07 -13.55
CA ASP A 232 -11.21 -1.98 -14.36
C ASP A 232 -10.24 -1.07 -13.58
N CYS A 233 -10.27 -1.16 -12.24
CA CYS A 233 -9.45 -0.39 -11.31
C CYS A 233 -9.39 -1.07 -9.93
N ILE A 234 -8.22 -1.06 -9.30
CA ILE A 234 -8.01 -1.59 -7.95
C ILE A 234 -7.75 -0.42 -7.00
N VAL A 235 -8.45 -0.38 -5.87
CA VAL A 235 -8.10 0.47 -4.73
C VAL A 235 -7.46 -0.42 -3.69
N LEU A 236 -6.17 -0.21 -3.42
CA LEU A 236 -5.38 -1.04 -2.51
C LEU A 236 -5.25 -0.38 -1.14
N VAL A 237 -5.86 -0.99 -0.14
CA VAL A 237 -5.76 -0.62 1.28
C VAL A 237 -4.74 -1.54 1.96
N ASP A 238 -3.51 -1.06 2.08
CA ASP A 238 -2.41 -1.80 2.67
C ASP A 238 -1.73 -0.98 3.77
N CYS A 239 -0.78 -1.57 4.50
CA CYS A 239 0.07 -0.81 5.42
C CYS A 239 0.71 0.38 4.66
N PRO A 240 0.61 1.62 5.17
CA PRO A 240 1.06 2.82 4.45
C PRO A 240 2.52 2.75 3.98
N PHE A 241 3.34 2.02 4.74
CA PHE A 241 4.75 1.76 4.46
C PHE A 241 5.00 0.96 3.16
N PHE A 242 4.09 0.07 2.76
CA PHE A 242 4.30 -0.85 1.64
C PHE A 242 3.89 -0.26 0.31
N GLN A 243 4.81 0.30 -0.47
CA GLN A 243 4.46 0.79 -1.81
C GLN A 243 4.27 -0.37 -2.79
N CYS A 244 3.08 -0.42 -3.42
CA CYS A 244 2.82 -1.35 -4.50
C CYS A 244 3.45 -0.79 -5.79
N SER A 245 4.41 -1.51 -6.36
CA SER A 245 5.18 -1.09 -7.55
C SER A 245 4.90 -1.95 -8.79
N PHE A 246 3.90 -2.83 -8.74
CA PHE A 246 3.55 -3.69 -9.87
C PHE A 246 3.09 -2.85 -11.07
N ASP A 247 3.68 -3.12 -12.24
CA ASP A 247 3.23 -2.56 -13.50
C ASP A 247 2.06 -3.40 -14.03
N LEU A 248 0.86 -3.04 -13.57
CA LEU A 248 -0.38 -3.66 -14.01
C LEU A 248 -1.04 -2.83 -15.10
N HIS A 249 -1.64 -3.52 -16.07
CA HIS A 249 -2.55 -2.89 -17.03
C HIS A 249 -3.79 -2.28 -16.36
N ILE A 250 -4.13 -2.76 -15.16
CA ILE A 250 -5.21 -2.24 -14.31
C ILE A 250 -4.63 -1.17 -13.37
N PRO A 251 -5.19 0.06 -13.35
CA PRO A 251 -4.70 1.10 -12.45
C PRO A 251 -4.93 0.71 -10.98
N ILE A 252 -3.88 0.82 -10.16
CA ILE A 252 -3.94 0.69 -8.71
C ILE A 252 -3.94 2.09 -8.09
N LEU A 253 -4.93 2.35 -7.23
CA LEU A 253 -5.11 3.58 -6.47
C LEU A 253 -4.95 3.31 -4.98
N THR A 254 -4.63 4.36 -4.23
CA THR A 254 -4.67 4.35 -2.76
C THR A 254 -5.99 4.96 -2.27
N PRO A 255 -6.40 4.72 -1.01
CA PRO A 255 -7.50 5.44 -0.38
C PRO A 255 -7.33 6.97 -0.49
N PHE A 256 -6.11 7.47 -0.27
CA PHE A 256 -5.78 8.88 -0.43
C PHE A 256 -6.08 9.41 -1.83
N SER A 257 -5.63 8.71 -2.88
CA SER A 257 -5.94 9.07 -4.28
C SER A 257 -7.44 9.16 -4.54
N VAL A 258 -8.23 8.22 -3.99
CA VAL A 258 -9.69 8.22 -4.11
C VAL A 258 -10.29 9.41 -3.34
N ASN A 259 -9.80 9.69 -2.14
CA ASN A 259 -10.26 10.82 -1.32
C ASN A 259 -10.05 12.16 -2.02
N CYS A 260 -8.87 12.39 -2.60
CA CYS A 260 -8.57 13.59 -3.39
C CYS A 260 -9.53 13.74 -4.57
N TYR A 261 -9.83 12.64 -5.26
CA TYR A 261 -10.80 12.66 -6.37
C TYR A 261 -12.23 12.98 -5.92
N MET A 262 -12.70 12.40 -4.81
CA MET A 262 -14.06 12.63 -4.31
C MET A 262 -14.26 14.05 -3.80
N THR A 263 -13.26 14.57 -3.08
CA THR A 263 -13.34 15.88 -2.43
C THR A 263 -12.97 17.02 -3.36
N GLU A 264 -12.32 16.73 -4.49
CA GLU A 264 -11.71 17.72 -5.40
C GLU A 264 -10.74 18.69 -4.68
N LYS A 265 -10.25 18.28 -3.50
CA LYS A 265 -9.34 19.08 -2.66
C LYS A 265 -7.94 18.52 -2.72
N TRP A 266 -6.99 19.43 -2.90
CA TRP A 266 -5.58 19.12 -2.68
C TRP A 266 -5.33 18.92 -1.19
N SER A 267 -4.79 17.76 -0.83
CA SER A 267 -4.24 17.52 0.50
C SER A 267 -2.71 17.49 0.40
N ASP A 268 -2.06 18.28 1.26
CA ASP A 268 -0.62 18.27 1.45
C ASP A 268 -0.20 17.20 2.46
N GLN A 269 -1.08 16.78 3.37
CA GLN A 269 -0.77 15.81 4.41
C GLN A 269 -0.67 14.38 3.85
N TYR A 270 0.50 13.76 4.02
CA TYR A 270 0.68 12.36 3.67
C TYR A 270 -0.07 11.47 4.65
N ASN A 271 -1.17 10.89 4.21
CA ASN A 271 -1.76 9.73 4.86
C ASN A 271 -2.35 8.81 3.78
N ARG A 272 -1.60 7.75 3.43
CA ARG A 272 -1.99 6.87 2.32
C ARG A 272 -3.36 6.21 2.49
N ASN A 273 -3.76 5.95 3.74
CA ASN A 273 -5.02 5.31 4.06
C ASN A 273 -6.10 6.33 4.52
N SER A 274 -5.86 7.64 4.41
CA SER A 274 -6.90 8.61 4.75
C SER A 274 -8.06 8.54 3.76
N PHE A 275 -9.25 8.41 4.32
CA PHE A 275 -10.49 8.43 3.58
C PHE A 275 -11.60 8.92 4.51
N GLU A 276 -11.99 10.18 4.33
CA GLU A 276 -12.97 10.88 5.18
C GLU A 276 -13.99 11.57 4.29
N CYS A 277 -14.68 10.78 3.47
CA CYS A 277 -15.74 11.28 2.61
C CYS A 277 -17.10 11.04 3.27
N SER A 278 -17.58 12.04 4.03
CA SER A 278 -18.94 12.09 4.60
C SER A 278 -19.97 12.70 3.64
N GLU A 279 -19.51 13.59 2.76
CA GLU A 279 -20.32 14.30 1.78
C GLU A 279 -20.06 13.71 0.40
N THR A 280 -21.04 12.95 -0.07
CA THR A 280 -21.07 12.49 -1.44
C THR A 280 -21.84 13.53 -2.23
N LYS A 281 -21.34 13.93 -3.41
CA LYS A 281 -22.10 14.72 -4.39
C LYS A 281 -23.56 14.28 -4.30
N GLU A 282 -24.48 15.21 -4.06
CA GLU A 282 -25.87 14.97 -4.44
C GLU A 282 -25.78 14.36 -5.83
N LEU A 283 -26.22 13.11 -5.96
CA LEU A 283 -26.45 12.51 -7.25
C LEU A 283 -27.25 13.58 -7.97
N ALA A 284 -26.64 14.25 -8.95
CA ALA A 284 -27.38 15.05 -9.87
C ALA A 284 -28.38 14.04 -10.43
N ILE A 285 -29.62 14.15 -9.97
CA ILE A 285 -30.75 13.44 -10.55
C ILE A 285 -30.83 14.08 -11.93
N GLN A 286 -30.01 13.58 -12.85
CA GLN A 286 -30.19 13.85 -14.25
C GLN A 286 -31.57 13.28 -14.52
N SER A 287 -32.49 14.18 -14.84
CA SER A 287 -33.92 13.98 -15.08
C SER A 287 -34.22 13.01 -16.25
N HIS A 288 -33.25 12.20 -16.65
CA HIS A 288 -33.22 11.35 -17.82
C HIS A 288 -32.58 9.97 -17.50
N ALA A 289 -32.72 9.48 -16.26
CA ALA A 289 -32.24 8.14 -15.88
C ALA A 289 -32.79 7.01 -16.77
N GLY A 290 -33.99 7.21 -17.35
CA GLY A 290 -34.56 6.35 -18.39
C GLY A 290 -33.72 6.31 -19.68
N GLU A 291 -33.23 7.45 -20.16
CA GLU A 291 -32.39 7.53 -21.37
C GLU A 291 -30.99 6.92 -21.17
N ILE A 292 -30.46 6.97 -19.94
CA ILE A 292 -29.17 6.34 -19.59
C ILE A 292 -29.32 4.81 -19.51
N MET A 293 -30.49 4.30 -19.13
CA MET A 293 -30.77 2.85 -19.17
C MET A 293 -31.02 2.36 -20.61
N GLU A 294 -31.76 3.10 -21.43
CA GLU A 294 -31.98 2.75 -22.84
C GLU A 294 -30.69 2.74 -23.67
N THR A 295 -29.71 3.58 -23.33
CA THR A 295 -28.42 3.63 -24.04
C THR A 295 -27.47 2.48 -23.70
N ARG A 296 -27.68 1.72 -22.62
CA ARG A 296 -26.74 0.67 -22.21
C ARG A 296 -26.90 -0.65 -22.96
N TRP A 297 -28.12 -1.00 -23.41
CA TRP A 297 -28.40 -2.35 -23.94
C TRP A 297 -28.79 -2.41 -25.42
N PHE A 298 -28.77 -1.30 -26.16
CA PHE A 298 -29.11 -1.30 -27.59
C PHE A 298 -27.91 -0.98 -28.50
N LYS A 299 -27.55 -1.93 -29.39
CA LYS A 299 -26.71 -1.70 -30.56
C LYS A 299 -27.62 -1.59 -31.80
N GLY A 300 -28.07 -0.38 -32.09
CA GLY A 300 -28.79 -0.05 -33.31
C GLY A 300 -29.21 1.42 -33.32
N ALA A 301 -29.77 1.92 -34.43
CA ALA A 301 -30.24 3.30 -34.51
C ALA A 301 -31.38 3.54 -35.47
N VAL A 302 -32.43 4.21 -35.02
CA VAL A 302 -33.79 4.16 -35.54
C VAL A 302 -34.08 5.28 -36.62
N PHE A 303 -34.92 5.08 -37.66
CA PHE A 303 -35.08 5.83 -38.94
C PHE A 303 -36.56 6.04 -39.26
N ARG A 304 -36.99 7.24 -39.60
CA ARG A 304 -38.37 7.52 -40.03
C ARG A 304 -38.65 7.09 -41.48
N THR A 305 -39.83 6.55 -41.68
CA THR A 305 -40.27 5.66 -42.77
C THR A 305 -40.48 6.31 -44.14
N GLU A 306 -40.07 7.56 -44.37
CA GLU A 306 -40.54 8.33 -45.55
C GLU A 306 -39.46 8.94 -46.47
N GLU A 307 -38.17 8.68 -46.28
CA GLU A 307 -37.14 9.13 -47.24
C GLU A 307 -36.13 8.02 -47.57
N GLU A 308 -36.06 7.65 -48.86
CA GLU A 308 -35.04 6.72 -49.38
C GLU A 308 -33.66 7.41 -49.40
N ASP A 309 -32.87 7.18 -48.36
CA ASP A 309 -31.48 7.63 -48.26
C ASP A 309 -30.52 6.47 -48.55
N MET A 310 -29.83 6.55 -49.69
CA MET A 310 -28.90 5.51 -50.19
C MET A 310 -27.45 5.70 -49.71
N ASN A 311 -27.20 6.60 -48.76
CA ASN A 311 -25.86 6.87 -48.26
C ASN A 311 -25.47 5.96 -47.07
N ILE A 312 -24.19 5.59 -46.99
CA ILE A 312 -23.64 4.83 -45.86
C ILE A 312 -23.05 5.80 -44.83
N TYR A 313 -23.70 5.90 -43.67
CA TYR A 313 -23.25 6.77 -42.57
C TYR A 313 -22.54 6.00 -41.46
N LYS A 314 -21.57 6.64 -40.81
CA LYS A 314 -20.90 6.11 -39.61
C LYS A 314 -21.70 6.44 -38.36
N GLY A 315 -22.06 5.42 -37.58
CA GLY A 315 -22.74 5.56 -36.29
C GLY A 315 -24.26 5.41 -36.37
N ARG A 316 -24.99 6.04 -35.45
CA ARG A 316 -26.43 5.82 -35.20
C ARG A 316 -27.39 6.48 -36.21
N LYS A 317 -27.17 6.37 -37.51
CA LYS A 317 -28.12 6.82 -38.56
C LYS A 317 -28.25 5.68 -39.56
N GLY A 318 -29.23 4.77 -39.39
CA GLY A 318 -29.17 3.47 -40.09
C GLY A 318 -30.30 2.40 -40.01
N ILE A 319 -31.32 2.45 -39.14
CA ILE A 319 -32.31 1.34 -38.93
C ILE A 319 -33.73 1.90 -38.85
N ALA A 320 -34.80 1.31 -39.39
CA ALA A 320 -36.19 1.82 -39.35
C ALA A 320 -36.80 2.07 -37.93
N THR A 321 -37.75 3.01 -37.81
CA THR A 321 -38.50 3.42 -36.60
C THR A 321 -39.73 2.60 -36.32
N GLU A 322 -40.34 2.05 -37.36
CA GLU A 322 -41.58 1.30 -37.24
C GLU A 322 -41.48 0.08 -38.16
N TYR A 323 -41.92 -1.06 -37.64
CA TYR A 323 -42.04 -2.33 -38.36
C TYR A 323 -43.52 -2.73 -38.32
N ASP A 324 -44.38 -1.93 -38.94
CA ASP A 324 -45.83 -2.08 -38.82
C ASP A 324 -46.40 -3.32 -39.58
N ASP A 325 -45.56 -4.02 -40.34
CA ASP A 325 -45.99 -5.15 -41.18
C ASP A 325 -45.14 -6.43 -41.07
N GLU A 326 -44.15 -6.52 -40.17
CA GLU A 326 -43.46 -7.80 -39.94
C GLU A 326 -44.21 -8.65 -38.90
N GLY A 327 -45.02 -9.59 -39.38
CA GLY A 327 -45.69 -10.60 -38.53
C GLY A 327 -47.17 -10.87 -38.82
N LYS A 328 -47.76 -10.26 -39.85
CA LYS A 328 -49.10 -10.66 -40.32
C LYS A 328 -48.98 -11.93 -41.16
N ILE A 329 -49.29 -13.10 -40.57
CA ILE A 329 -49.73 -14.31 -41.30
C ILE A 329 -51.25 -14.30 -41.33
#